data_AF-A0A1N7J9U2-F1
#
_entry.id   AF-A0A1N7J9U2-F1
#
_cell.length_a   1.000
_cell.length_b   1.000
_cell.length_c   1.000
_cell.angle_alpha   90.00
_cell.angle_beta   90.00
_cell.angle_gamma   90.00
#
_symmetry.space_group_name_H-M   'P 1'
#
loop_
_entity.id
_entity.type
_entity.pdbx_description
1 polymer ?
#
loop_
_entity_poly.entity_id
_entity_poly.type
_entity_poly.pdbx_seq_one_letter_code
_entity_poly.pdbx_strand_id
1 'polypeptide(L)'
;MWLVIRTLLIGVMGSLIAHWIGLPSAWLIGALIAVVSVAVGGVQVAMPASTSSVVSLFLGISVALNIDAELVSQLINWSRSAILMCFMMAALLFVMYRYYARLPGWRKEEALFCAVPGNLAIMLSMASEANANVRRIALIHSVRLVFLVFLVPLFLPLAEREVSWRGFYIERPEQMLLTLLLALILGLLLQKVRVPASMLVGGILATLILKFSFDWHWRFPDMVMLTLLVFLGCAIASRFNGLVLREVVPELKAATGGLIITLVISSSFAAALHFYANIPWTQAMLAYAPGGMEVMIAIAMNQNVDALFVATHQMFRMLMMSMMIPALMLLIKRR
;
A
#
# COMPACT_ATOMS: atom_id res chain seq x y z
N MET A 1 23.66 9.43 0.12
CA MET A 1 23.55 8.98 -1.30
C MET A 1 24.02 7.54 -1.49
N TRP A 2 25.24 7.19 -1.06
CA TRP A 2 25.79 5.82 -1.17
C TRP A 2 24.89 4.71 -0.59
N LEU A 3 24.32 4.91 0.60
CA LEU A 3 23.43 3.94 1.24
C LEU A 3 22.18 3.62 0.40
N VAL A 4 21.62 4.63 -0.28
CA VAL A 4 20.43 4.47 -1.14
C VAL A 4 20.78 3.64 -2.36
N ILE A 5 21.91 3.96 -3.01
CA ILE A 5 22.40 3.20 -4.18
C ILE A 5 22.64 1.74 -3.78
N ARG A 6 23.31 1.49 -2.65
CA ARG A 6 23.51 0.13 -2.14
C ARG A 6 22.21 -0.61 -1.91
N THR A 7 21.23 0.06 -1.28
CA THR A 7 19.91 -0.53 -1.02
C THR A 7 19.20 -0.89 -2.33
N LEU A 8 19.24 -0.01 -3.34
CA LEU A 8 18.68 -0.27 -4.65
C LEU A 8 19.38 -1.42 -5.38
N LEU A 9 20.71 -1.50 -5.33
CA LEU A 9 21.46 -2.60 -5.95
C LEU A 9 21.08 -3.95 -5.33
N ILE A 10 21.00 -4.01 -3.99
CA ILE A 10 20.52 -5.22 -3.29
C ILE A 10 19.09 -5.55 -3.72
N GLY A 11 18.22 -4.54 -3.80
CA GLY A 11 16.84 -4.70 -4.21
C GLY A 11 16.69 -5.25 -5.64
N VAL A 12 17.45 -4.70 -6.59
CA VAL A 12 17.48 -5.19 -7.98
C VAL A 12 18.00 -6.61 -8.05
N MET A 13 19.09 -6.94 -7.35
CA MET A 13 19.61 -8.30 -7.31
C MET A 13 18.59 -9.30 -6.75
N GLY A 14 17.93 -8.95 -5.64
CA GLY A 14 16.86 -9.75 -5.06
C GLY A 14 15.68 -9.95 -6.01
N SER A 15 15.30 -8.89 -6.73
CA SER A 15 14.24 -8.89 -7.74
C SER A 15 14.54 -9.82 -8.91
N LEU A 16 15.77 -9.78 -9.42
CA LEU A 16 16.22 -10.68 -10.47
C LEU A 16 16.17 -12.13 -9.98
N ILE A 17 16.72 -12.45 -8.80
CA ILE A 17 16.67 -13.80 -8.25
C ILE A 17 15.21 -14.29 -8.11
N ALA A 18 14.32 -13.44 -7.58
CA ALA A 18 12.90 -13.76 -7.45
C ALA A 18 12.23 -14.00 -8.81
N HIS A 19 12.61 -13.24 -9.83
CA HIS A 19 12.08 -13.40 -11.19
C HIS A 19 12.51 -14.72 -11.80
N TRP A 20 13.77 -15.12 -11.60
CA TRP A 20 14.29 -16.42 -12.05
C TRP A 20 13.63 -17.61 -11.34
N ILE A 21 13.24 -17.45 -10.07
CA ILE A 21 12.52 -18.49 -9.31
C ILE A 21 11.03 -18.56 -9.71
N GLY A 22 10.52 -17.56 -10.44
CA GLY A 22 9.10 -17.48 -10.82
C GLY A 22 8.20 -17.06 -9.66
N LEU A 23 8.71 -16.23 -8.73
CA LEU A 23 7.89 -15.69 -7.65
C LEU A 23 6.87 -14.66 -8.17
N PRO A 24 5.62 -14.68 -7.68
CA PRO A 24 4.62 -13.69 -8.06
C PRO A 24 5.05 -12.28 -7.63
N SER A 25 4.88 -11.29 -8.50
CA SER A 25 5.36 -9.92 -8.28
C SER A 25 6.84 -9.87 -7.88
N ALA A 26 7.66 -10.69 -8.56
CA ALA A 26 9.09 -10.90 -8.27
C ALA A 26 9.87 -9.63 -7.96
N TRP A 27 9.63 -8.55 -8.70
CA TRP A 27 10.36 -7.28 -8.55
C TRP A 27 10.07 -6.56 -7.23
N LEU A 28 8.86 -6.72 -6.69
CA LEU A 28 8.50 -6.16 -5.40
C LEU A 28 8.97 -7.08 -4.27
N ILE A 29 8.63 -8.37 -4.36
CA ILE A 29 8.90 -9.35 -3.32
C ILE A 29 10.40 -9.62 -3.19
N GLY A 30 11.10 -9.80 -4.31
CA GLY A 30 12.54 -10.01 -4.33
C GLY A 30 13.31 -8.84 -3.74
N ALA A 31 12.96 -7.61 -4.11
CA ALA A 31 13.55 -6.42 -3.50
C ALA A 31 13.30 -6.36 -1.99
N LEU A 32 12.05 -6.62 -1.57
CA LEU A 32 11.65 -6.60 -0.17
C LEU A 32 12.43 -7.63 0.65
N ILE A 33 12.46 -8.90 0.22
CA ILE A 33 13.15 -9.98 0.94
C ILE A 33 14.64 -9.68 1.03
N ALA A 34 15.30 -9.37 -0.09
CA ALA A 34 16.74 -9.15 -0.10
C ALA A 34 17.16 -7.99 0.82
N VAL A 35 16.45 -6.87 0.77
CA VAL A 35 16.76 -5.70 1.60
C VAL A 35 16.42 -5.95 3.07
N VAL A 36 15.30 -6.63 3.39
CA VAL A 36 14.97 -7.00 4.79
C VAL A 36 16.03 -7.95 5.36
N SER A 37 16.44 -8.98 4.61
CA SER A 37 17.45 -9.95 5.06
C SER A 37 18.77 -9.26 5.39
N VAL A 38 19.20 -8.33 4.55
CA VAL A 38 20.46 -7.59 4.75
C VAL A 38 20.32 -6.56 5.89
N ALA A 39 19.17 -5.88 6.00
CA ALA A 39 18.89 -4.93 7.09
C ALA A 39 18.90 -5.61 8.46
N VAL A 40 18.25 -6.76 8.57
CA VAL A 40 18.19 -7.57 9.79
C VAL A 40 19.54 -8.21 10.11
N GLY A 41 20.36 -8.49 9.08
CA GLY A 41 21.77 -8.89 9.23
C GLY A 41 22.70 -7.79 9.73
N GLY A 42 22.19 -6.59 10.05
CA GLY A 42 22.95 -5.48 10.61
C GLY A 42 23.58 -4.54 9.57
N VAL A 43 23.36 -4.78 8.27
CA VAL A 43 23.83 -3.87 7.23
C VAL A 43 22.87 -2.70 7.12
N GLN A 44 23.41 -1.49 7.19
CA GLN A 44 22.59 -0.28 7.10
C GLN A 44 21.92 -0.15 5.73
N VAL A 45 20.61 0.05 5.71
CA VAL A 45 19.84 0.31 4.49
C VAL A 45 19.05 1.60 4.64
N ALA A 46 18.83 2.31 3.54
CA ALA A 46 18.12 3.58 3.58
C ALA A 46 17.42 3.87 2.25
N MET A 47 16.22 4.42 2.33
CA MET A 47 15.50 5.02 1.21
C MET A 47 14.96 6.40 1.63
N PRO A 48 14.86 7.36 0.70
CA PRO A 48 14.20 8.63 0.98
C PRO A 48 12.76 8.44 1.47
N ALA A 49 12.33 9.23 2.45
CA ALA A 49 10.95 9.19 2.96
C ALA A 49 9.90 9.51 1.88
N SER A 50 10.29 10.23 0.83
CA SER A 50 9.45 10.58 -0.32
C SER A 50 9.24 9.44 -1.32
N THR A 51 9.98 8.32 -1.24
CA THR A 51 9.90 7.25 -2.25
C THR A 51 8.49 6.70 -2.41
N SER A 52 7.78 6.37 -1.33
CA SER A 52 6.39 5.90 -1.40
C SER A 52 5.46 6.93 -2.04
N SER A 53 5.68 8.22 -1.77
CA SER A 53 4.90 9.32 -2.37
C SER A 53 5.15 9.45 -3.87
N VAL A 54 6.40 9.31 -4.31
CA VAL A 54 6.76 9.28 -5.73
C VAL A 54 6.13 8.07 -6.41
N VAL A 55 6.27 6.87 -5.84
CA VAL A 55 5.63 5.66 -6.39
C VAL A 55 4.12 5.85 -6.50
N SER A 56 3.48 6.39 -5.45
CA SER A 56 2.04 6.65 -5.42
C SER A 56 1.59 7.60 -6.53
N LEU A 57 2.40 8.62 -6.88
CA LEU A 57 2.13 9.54 -7.98
C LEU A 57 2.05 8.80 -9.32
N PHE A 58 3.07 7.97 -9.61
CA PHE A 58 3.13 7.20 -10.85
C PHE A 58 2.01 6.15 -10.94
N LEU A 59 1.68 5.49 -9.83
CA LEU A 59 0.54 4.57 -9.77
C LEU A 59 -0.77 5.29 -10.04
N GLY A 60 -0.97 6.48 -9.47
CA GLY A 60 -2.17 7.29 -9.72
C GLY A 60 -2.34 7.66 -11.20
N ILE A 61 -1.26 8.08 -11.85
CA ILE A 61 -1.27 8.36 -13.30
C ILE A 61 -1.60 7.09 -14.08
N SER A 62 -0.95 5.99 -13.76
CA SER A 62 -1.10 4.73 -14.51
C SER A 62 -2.50 4.12 -14.37
N VAL A 63 -3.07 4.16 -13.17
CA VAL A 63 -4.46 3.75 -12.93
C VAL A 63 -5.39 4.63 -13.78
N ALA A 64 -5.18 5.94 -13.78
CA ALA A 64 -6.05 6.87 -14.48
C ALA A 64 -5.98 6.80 -16.02
N LEU A 65 -4.83 6.43 -16.59
CA LEU A 65 -4.71 6.20 -18.03
C LEU A 65 -5.64 5.09 -18.54
N ASN A 66 -5.94 4.10 -17.68
CA ASN A 66 -6.83 2.98 -17.98
C ASN A 66 -8.31 3.25 -17.64
N ILE A 67 -8.65 4.47 -17.19
CA ILE A 67 -10.04 4.85 -16.92
C ILE A 67 -10.76 5.15 -18.24
N ASP A 68 -11.85 4.47 -18.52
CA ASP A 68 -12.74 4.77 -19.64
C ASP A 68 -13.85 5.77 -19.25
N ALA A 69 -14.57 6.31 -20.24
CA ALA A 69 -15.62 7.31 -20.05
C ALA A 69 -16.79 6.85 -19.15
N GLU A 70 -16.95 5.54 -18.96
CA GLU A 70 -18.00 4.93 -18.13
C GLU A 70 -17.65 4.83 -16.62
N LEU A 71 -16.59 5.48 -16.14
CA LEU A 71 -16.18 5.47 -14.73
C LEU A 71 -17.35 5.66 -13.74
N VAL A 72 -18.27 6.60 -14.04
CA VAL A 72 -19.37 6.93 -13.13
C VAL A 72 -20.32 5.76 -12.93
N SER A 73 -20.63 4.99 -13.98
CA SER A 73 -21.51 3.82 -13.88
C SER A 73 -20.86 2.71 -13.05
N GLN A 74 -19.54 2.52 -13.21
CA GLN A 74 -18.76 1.56 -12.43
C GLN A 74 -18.72 1.93 -10.94
N LEU A 75 -18.48 3.21 -10.61
CA LEU A 75 -18.46 3.68 -9.21
C LEU A 75 -19.79 3.44 -8.50
N ILE A 76 -20.93 3.65 -9.18
CA ILE A 76 -22.25 3.39 -8.61
C ILE A 76 -22.41 1.90 -8.29
N ASN A 77 -21.97 1.01 -9.18
CA ASN A 77 -22.02 -0.42 -8.95
C ASN A 77 -21.12 -0.86 -7.78
N TRP A 78 -19.97 -0.21 -7.60
CA TRP A 78 -19.04 -0.50 -6.51
C TRP A 78 -19.45 0.08 -5.14
N SER A 79 -20.47 0.94 -5.08
CA SER A 79 -20.97 1.51 -3.81
C SER A 79 -21.35 0.45 -2.78
N ARG A 80 -21.96 -0.67 -3.21
CA ARG A 80 -22.31 -1.80 -2.34
C ARG A 80 -21.07 -2.48 -1.75
N SER A 81 -20.02 -2.61 -2.57
CA SER A 81 -18.71 -3.10 -2.13
C SER A 81 -18.08 -2.14 -1.11
N ALA A 82 -18.14 -0.83 -1.35
CA ALA A 82 -17.66 0.17 -0.39
C ALA A 82 -18.38 0.05 0.98
N ILE A 83 -19.70 -0.16 1.00
CA ILE A 83 -20.46 -0.39 2.23
C ILE A 83 -19.98 -1.66 2.94
N LEU A 84 -19.80 -2.77 2.22
CA LEU A 84 -19.28 -4.01 2.79
C LEU A 84 -17.87 -3.82 3.37
N MET A 85 -17.04 -2.99 2.74
CA MET A 85 -15.73 -2.64 3.26
C MET A 85 -15.80 -1.82 4.57
N CYS A 86 -16.81 -0.96 4.75
CA CYS A 86 -17.02 -0.29 6.04
C CYS A 86 -17.28 -1.29 7.17
N PHE A 87 -18.11 -2.31 6.91
CA PHE A 87 -18.36 -3.38 7.89
C PHE A 87 -17.10 -4.20 8.19
N MET A 88 -16.33 -4.54 7.16
CA MET A 88 -15.06 -5.22 7.33
C MET A 88 -14.10 -4.39 8.20
N MET A 89 -13.98 -3.10 7.91
CA MET A 89 -13.11 -2.19 8.65
C MET A 89 -13.51 -2.05 10.12
N ALA A 90 -14.81 -1.95 10.40
CA ALA A 90 -15.33 -1.92 11.77
C ALA A 90 -15.03 -3.24 12.51
N ALA A 91 -15.26 -4.39 11.86
CA ALA A 91 -14.95 -5.69 12.42
C ALA A 91 -13.43 -5.84 12.70
N LEU A 92 -12.60 -5.43 11.74
CA LEU A 92 -11.15 -5.50 11.86
C LEU A 92 -10.64 -4.62 12.99
N LEU A 93 -11.08 -3.36 13.05
CA LEU A 93 -10.74 -2.44 14.14
C LEU A 93 -11.12 -3.02 15.51
N PHE A 94 -12.35 -3.54 15.64
CA PHE A 94 -12.85 -4.08 16.89
C PHE A 94 -12.08 -5.31 17.36
N VAL A 95 -11.87 -6.30 16.49
CA VAL A 95 -11.17 -7.53 16.83
C VAL A 95 -9.70 -7.26 17.10
N MET A 96 -9.04 -6.43 16.27
CA MET A 96 -7.64 -6.08 16.46
C MET A 96 -7.40 -5.28 17.75
N TYR A 97 -8.28 -4.33 18.07
CA TYR A 97 -8.19 -3.59 19.33
C TYR A 97 -8.31 -4.53 20.52
N ARG A 98 -9.30 -5.43 20.50
CA ARG A 98 -9.51 -6.45 21.53
C ARG A 98 -8.36 -7.44 21.65
N TYR A 99 -7.65 -7.72 20.56
CA TYR A 99 -6.48 -8.57 20.56
C TYR A 99 -5.29 -7.86 21.22
N TYR A 100 -4.92 -6.67 20.74
CA TYR A 100 -3.78 -5.91 21.29
C TYR A 100 -4.01 -5.45 22.74
N ALA A 101 -5.23 -5.07 23.10
CA ALA A 101 -5.56 -4.62 24.46
C ALA A 101 -5.50 -5.75 25.50
N ARG A 102 -5.47 -7.03 25.08
CA ARG A 102 -5.30 -8.18 25.97
C ARG A 102 -3.85 -8.62 26.13
N LEU A 103 -2.93 -8.05 25.36
CA LEU A 103 -1.52 -8.38 25.48
C LEU A 103 -0.92 -7.74 26.76
N PRO A 104 -0.12 -8.48 27.55
CA PRO A 104 0.52 -7.94 28.73
C PRO A 104 1.42 -6.74 28.40
N GLY A 105 1.30 -5.65 29.17
CA GLY A 105 2.16 -4.46 29.01
C GLY A 105 1.77 -3.53 27.85
N TRP A 106 0.57 -3.68 27.29
CA TRP A 106 0.04 -2.79 26.26
C TRP A 106 -0.96 -1.80 26.85
N ARG A 107 -0.73 -0.51 26.60
CA ARG A 107 -1.70 0.54 26.95
C ARG A 107 -2.85 0.55 25.93
N LYS A 108 -4.02 1.04 26.35
CA LYS A 108 -5.22 1.09 25.50
C LYS A 108 -5.00 1.94 24.25
N GLU A 109 -4.24 3.02 24.37
CA GLU A 109 -3.89 3.93 23.27
C GLU A 109 -2.99 3.22 22.26
N GLU A 110 -1.96 2.50 22.72
CA GLU A 110 -1.08 1.71 21.86
C GLU A 110 -1.83 0.60 21.13
N ALA A 111 -2.74 -0.09 21.83
CA ALA A 111 -3.59 -1.10 21.25
C ALA A 111 -4.52 -0.52 20.17
N LEU A 112 -5.10 0.67 20.40
CA LEU A 112 -5.92 1.37 19.41
C LEU A 112 -5.08 1.74 18.17
N PHE A 113 -3.93 2.37 18.37
CA PHE A 113 -3.08 2.80 17.25
C PHE A 113 -2.63 1.61 16.39
N CYS A 114 -2.26 0.49 17.02
CA CYS A 114 -1.91 -0.74 16.30
C CYS A 114 -3.11 -1.38 15.58
N ALA A 115 -4.31 -1.26 16.16
CA ALA A 115 -5.52 -1.85 15.61
C ALA A 115 -6.04 -1.12 14.37
N VAL A 116 -5.83 0.20 14.27
CA VAL A 116 -6.33 0.98 13.13
C VAL A 116 -5.57 0.59 11.85
N PRO A 117 -6.25 0.09 10.81
CA PRO A 117 -5.65 -0.12 9.49
C PRO A 117 -5.56 1.23 8.75
N GLY A 118 -4.52 2.02 9.02
CA GLY A 118 -4.47 3.41 8.56
C GLY A 118 -3.10 3.91 8.09
N ASN A 119 -3.07 5.19 7.77
CA ASN A 119 -1.86 5.93 7.42
C ASN A 119 -0.90 5.91 8.62
N LEU A 120 0.22 5.20 8.47
CA LEU A 120 1.25 5.09 9.50
C LEU A 120 1.71 6.47 9.99
N ALA A 121 1.86 7.46 9.11
CA ALA A 121 2.30 8.80 9.50
C ALA A 121 1.32 9.47 10.49
N ILE A 122 0.01 9.31 10.28
CA ILE A 122 -1.01 9.84 11.19
C ILE A 122 -0.95 9.09 12.53
N MET A 123 -0.83 7.76 12.50
CA MET A 123 -0.72 6.95 13.72
C MET A 123 0.49 7.34 14.56
N LEU A 124 1.66 7.51 13.94
CA LEU A 124 2.89 7.86 14.66
C LEU A 124 2.85 9.29 15.21
N SER A 125 2.26 10.25 14.48
CA SER A 125 2.03 11.61 14.98
C SER A 125 1.17 11.60 16.24
N MET A 126 0.02 10.94 16.17
CA MET A 126 -0.92 10.90 17.30
C MET A 126 -0.40 10.05 18.46
N ALA A 127 0.37 9.00 18.16
CA ALA A 127 1.08 8.21 19.17
C ALA A 127 2.13 9.05 19.91
N SER A 128 2.87 9.90 19.21
CA SER A 128 3.83 10.81 19.82
C SER A 128 3.14 11.79 20.77
N GLU A 129 2.02 12.37 20.36
CA GLU A 129 1.22 13.28 21.20
C GLU A 129 0.63 12.59 22.43
N ALA A 130 0.25 11.31 22.29
CA ALA A 130 -0.29 10.49 23.38
C ALA A 130 0.79 9.86 24.29
N ASN A 131 2.08 10.21 24.12
CA ASN A 131 3.21 9.55 24.79
C ASN A 131 3.16 8.02 24.65
N ALA A 132 2.63 7.50 23.54
CA ALA A 132 2.54 6.08 23.22
C ALA A 132 3.89 5.55 22.72
N ASN A 133 4.13 4.23 22.81
CA ASN A 133 5.37 3.65 22.27
C ASN A 133 5.36 3.67 20.72
N VAL A 134 5.89 4.75 20.15
CA VAL A 134 5.97 5.00 18.70
C VAL A 134 6.75 3.89 17.98
N ARG A 135 7.85 3.40 18.58
CA ARG A 135 8.67 2.31 18.01
C ARG A 135 7.85 1.03 17.89
N ARG A 136 7.14 0.63 18.94
CA ARG A 136 6.24 -0.54 18.93
C ARG A 136 5.20 -0.42 17.83
N ILE A 137 4.48 0.69 17.76
CA ILE A 137 3.41 0.91 16.77
C ILE A 137 3.98 0.82 15.35
N ALA A 138 5.11 1.50 15.09
CA ALA A 138 5.79 1.43 13.80
C ALA A 138 6.18 0.00 13.41
N LEU A 139 6.66 -0.79 14.36
CA LEU A 139 7.02 -2.19 14.12
C LEU A 139 5.80 -3.05 13.78
N ILE A 140 4.73 -2.95 14.55
CA ILE A 140 3.51 -3.73 14.30
C ILE A 140 2.96 -3.48 12.89
N HIS A 141 2.86 -2.21 12.48
CA HIS A 141 2.38 -1.86 11.14
C HIS A 141 3.35 -2.28 10.04
N SER A 142 4.66 -2.12 10.26
CA SER A 142 5.68 -2.48 9.25
C SER A 142 5.76 -3.98 9.04
N VAL A 143 5.70 -4.77 10.12
CA VAL A 143 5.67 -6.22 10.07
C VAL A 143 4.41 -6.69 9.35
N ARG A 144 3.22 -6.20 9.75
CA ARG A 144 1.95 -6.51 9.06
C ARG A 144 2.03 -6.18 7.58
N LEU A 145 2.57 -5.01 7.22
CA LEU A 145 2.73 -4.60 5.83
C LEU A 145 3.63 -5.58 5.08
N VAL A 146 4.85 -5.84 5.55
CA VAL A 146 5.81 -6.74 4.89
C VAL A 146 5.22 -8.12 4.67
N PHE A 147 4.60 -8.69 5.70
CA PHE A 147 3.98 -9.99 5.57
C PHE A 147 2.79 -9.98 4.60
N LEU A 148 1.96 -8.93 4.58
CA LEU A 148 0.89 -8.82 3.58
C LEU A 148 1.46 -8.72 2.17
N VAL A 149 2.50 -7.91 1.95
CA VAL A 149 3.17 -7.78 0.64
C VAL A 149 3.76 -9.11 0.17
N PHE A 150 4.27 -9.92 1.09
CA PHE A 150 4.84 -11.23 0.78
C PHE A 150 3.77 -12.31 0.57
N LEU A 151 2.83 -12.44 1.51
CA LEU A 151 1.86 -13.54 1.53
C LEU A 151 0.76 -13.36 0.49
N VAL A 152 0.23 -12.13 0.31
CA VAL A 152 -0.92 -11.92 -0.56
C VAL A 152 -0.61 -12.37 -2.00
N PRO A 153 0.50 -11.98 -2.65
CA PRO A 153 0.81 -12.49 -3.98
C PRO A 153 1.10 -13.99 -4.00
N LEU A 154 1.73 -14.55 -2.96
CA LEU A 154 2.11 -15.96 -2.92
C LEU A 154 0.91 -16.92 -2.86
N PHE A 155 -0.18 -16.49 -2.21
CA PHE A 155 -1.39 -17.30 -2.02
C PHE A 155 -2.51 -17.00 -3.00
N LEU A 156 -2.32 -16.06 -3.93
CA LEU A 156 -3.29 -15.78 -4.99
C LEU A 156 -2.89 -16.50 -6.28
N PRO A 157 -3.84 -17.08 -7.02
CA PRO A 157 -3.58 -17.58 -8.36
C PRO A 157 -3.31 -16.36 -9.25
N LEU A 158 -2.04 -16.01 -9.37
CA LEU A 158 -1.58 -14.86 -10.11
C LEU A 158 -1.17 -15.30 -11.51
N ALA A 159 -1.86 -14.75 -12.51
CA ALA A 159 -1.40 -14.75 -13.89
C ALA A 159 -0.65 -13.44 -14.11
N GLU A 160 0.68 -13.48 -13.96
CA GLU A 160 1.51 -12.31 -14.23
C GLU A 160 1.30 -11.84 -15.67
N ARG A 161 1.27 -10.52 -15.84
CA ARG A 161 1.21 -9.94 -17.17
C ARG A 161 2.54 -10.18 -17.87
N GLU A 162 2.50 -10.58 -19.15
CA GLU A 162 3.71 -10.66 -19.97
C GLU A 162 4.36 -9.28 -20.06
N VAL A 163 5.59 -9.18 -19.54
CA VAL A 163 6.37 -7.94 -19.57
C VAL A 163 7.01 -7.82 -20.95
N SER A 164 6.76 -6.71 -21.63
CA SER A 164 7.48 -6.41 -22.87
C SER A 164 8.88 -5.86 -22.53
N TRP A 165 9.92 -6.56 -22.96
CA TRP A 165 11.32 -6.12 -22.79
C TRP A 165 11.73 -5.02 -23.79
N ARG A 166 10.77 -4.23 -24.30
CA ARG A 166 11.00 -3.17 -25.29
C ARG A 166 11.75 -1.94 -24.73
N GLY A 167 12.30 -2.03 -23.52
CA GLY A 167 13.07 -0.97 -22.88
C GLY A 167 12.22 0.21 -22.41
N PHE A 168 12.85 1.38 -22.24
CA PHE A 168 12.21 2.62 -21.80
C PHE A 168 11.64 3.45 -22.96
N TYR A 169 11.05 2.79 -23.97
CA TYR A 169 10.47 3.51 -25.10
C TYR A 169 9.15 4.17 -24.71
N ILE A 170 9.10 5.50 -24.80
CA ILE A 170 7.92 6.29 -24.49
C ILE A 170 7.40 6.86 -25.82
N GLU A 171 6.20 6.43 -26.23
CA GLU A 171 5.59 6.87 -27.49
C GLU A 171 5.34 8.39 -27.55
N ARG A 172 4.93 8.98 -26.41
CA ARG A 172 4.52 10.38 -26.28
C ARG A 172 5.19 11.04 -25.06
N PRO A 173 6.51 11.32 -25.11
CA PRO A 173 7.26 11.83 -23.97
C PRO A 173 6.75 13.21 -23.49
N GLU A 174 6.23 14.04 -24.40
CA GLU A 174 5.64 15.33 -24.12
C GLU A 174 4.37 15.22 -23.24
N GLN A 175 3.48 14.27 -23.57
CA GLN A 175 2.26 14.03 -22.80
C GLN A 175 2.60 13.49 -21.42
N MET A 176 3.56 12.56 -21.35
CA MET A 176 4.05 12.02 -20.08
C MET A 176 4.64 13.10 -19.19
N LEU A 177 5.54 13.95 -19.72
CA LEU A 177 6.20 14.99 -18.93
C LEU A 177 5.20 16.01 -18.39
N LEU A 178 4.27 16.49 -19.23
CA LEU A 178 3.24 17.45 -18.82
C LEU A 178 2.28 16.84 -17.79
N THR A 179 1.93 15.56 -17.95
CA THR A 179 1.11 14.84 -16.96
C THR A 179 1.85 14.73 -15.62
N LEU A 180 3.14 14.36 -15.62
CA LEU A 180 3.96 14.28 -14.40
C LEU A 180 4.08 15.64 -13.70
N LEU A 181 4.30 16.72 -14.45
CA LEU A 181 4.40 18.07 -13.90
C LEU A 181 3.08 18.50 -13.26
N LEU A 182 1.96 18.34 -13.96
CA LEU A 182 0.65 18.70 -13.43
C LEU A 182 0.28 17.81 -12.23
N ALA A 183 0.55 16.51 -12.30
CA ALA A 183 0.34 15.57 -11.20
C ALA A 183 1.13 15.96 -9.96
N LEU A 184 2.39 16.35 -10.11
CA LEU A 184 3.22 16.81 -9.00
C LEU A 184 2.68 18.09 -8.39
N ILE A 185 2.28 19.08 -9.21
CA ILE A 185 1.69 20.34 -8.75
C ILE A 185 0.40 20.05 -7.96
N LEU A 186 -0.55 19.31 -8.53
CA LEU A 186 -1.80 18.96 -7.87
C LEU A 186 -1.56 18.12 -6.61
N GLY A 187 -0.66 17.14 -6.65
CA GLY A 187 -0.31 16.32 -5.51
C GLY A 187 0.28 17.11 -4.35
N LEU A 188 1.13 18.09 -4.63
CA LEU A 188 1.69 19.01 -3.63
C LEU A 188 0.63 19.98 -3.08
N LEU A 189 -0.27 20.48 -3.92
CA LEU A 189 -1.39 21.33 -3.49
C LEU A 189 -2.34 20.56 -2.56
N LEU A 190 -2.73 19.35 -2.93
CA LEU A 190 -3.56 18.47 -2.11
C LEU A 190 -2.87 18.08 -0.80
N GLN A 191 -1.55 17.93 -0.82
CA GLN A 191 -0.76 17.69 0.40
C GLN A 191 -0.86 18.87 1.38
N LYS A 192 -0.85 20.12 0.89
CA LYS A 192 -1.02 21.31 1.73
C LYS A 192 -2.39 21.34 2.43
N VAL A 193 -3.44 20.88 1.75
CA VAL A 193 -4.80 20.79 2.31
C VAL A 193 -5.00 19.48 3.11
N ARG A 194 -3.93 18.70 3.33
CA ARG A 194 -3.93 17.44 4.11
C ARG A 194 -4.85 16.37 3.56
N VAL A 195 -5.05 16.34 2.24
CA VAL A 195 -5.81 15.26 1.58
C VAL A 195 -5.04 13.94 1.71
N PRO A 196 -5.67 12.88 2.23
CA PRO A 196 -5.03 11.56 2.30
C PRO A 196 -4.67 11.04 0.90
N ALA A 197 -3.53 10.35 0.79
CA ALA A 197 -3.00 9.86 -0.49
C ALA A 197 -2.85 10.96 -1.56
N SER A 198 -2.48 12.18 -1.16
CA SER A 198 -2.44 13.36 -2.02
C SER A 198 -1.71 13.17 -3.35
N MET A 199 -0.58 12.47 -3.37
CA MET A 199 0.17 12.22 -4.61
C MET A 199 -0.55 11.28 -5.56
N LEU A 200 -1.19 10.23 -5.04
CA LEU A 200 -1.99 9.33 -5.86
C LEU A 200 -3.20 10.06 -6.45
N VAL A 201 -3.91 10.83 -5.61
CA VAL A 201 -5.05 11.64 -6.04
C VAL A 201 -4.63 12.68 -7.06
N GLY A 202 -3.49 13.35 -6.84
CA GLY A 202 -2.92 14.32 -7.78
C GLY A 202 -2.58 13.69 -9.14
N GLY A 203 -2.01 12.48 -9.13
CA GLY A 203 -1.75 11.68 -10.34
C GLY A 203 -3.04 11.35 -11.11
N ILE A 204 -4.07 10.88 -10.39
CA ILE A 204 -5.37 10.57 -11.00
C ILE A 204 -6.00 11.83 -11.60
N LEU A 205 -6.11 12.91 -10.82
CA LEU A 205 -6.77 14.15 -11.26
C LEU A 205 -6.06 14.78 -12.46
N ALA A 206 -4.73 14.90 -12.42
CA ALA A 206 -3.96 15.48 -13.52
C ALA A 206 -4.18 14.68 -14.81
N THR A 207 -4.13 13.35 -14.71
CA THR A 207 -4.30 12.46 -15.86
C THR A 207 -5.71 12.54 -16.42
N LEU A 208 -6.74 12.53 -15.58
CA LEU A 208 -8.13 12.65 -16.03
C LEU A 208 -8.42 14.01 -16.67
N ILE A 209 -7.91 15.10 -16.09
CA ILE A 209 -8.05 16.45 -16.68
C ILE A 209 -7.45 16.47 -18.08
N LEU A 210 -6.22 15.98 -18.24
CA LEU A 210 -5.52 16.00 -19.53
C LEU A 210 -6.14 15.03 -20.55
N LYS A 211 -6.53 13.83 -20.10
CA LYS A 211 -7.20 12.82 -20.93
C LYS A 211 -8.52 13.35 -21.48
N PHE A 212 -9.41 13.89 -20.63
CA PHE A 212 -10.72 14.37 -21.08
C PHE A 212 -10.68 15.73 -21.77
N SER A 213 -9.70 16.59 -21.49
CA SER A 213 -9.59 17.91 -22.15
C SER A 213 -8.90 17.83 -23.51
N PHE A 214 -7.94 16.92 -23.68
CA PHE A 214 -7.07 16.88 -24.85
C PHE A 214 -7.00 15.52 -25.56
N ASP A 215 -7.81 14.54 -25.14
CA ASP A 215 -7.86 13.18 -25.69
C ASP A 215 -6.49 12.46 -25.64
N TRP A 216 -5.72 12.72 -24.58
CA TRP A 216 -4.38 12.15 -24.42
C TRP A 216 -4.42 10.67 -24.06
N HIS A 217 -3.71 9.89 -24.86
CA HIS A 217 -3.59 8.45 -24.72
C HIS A 217 -2.12 8.05 -24.81
N TRP A 218 -1.55 7.65 -23.68
CA TRP A 218 -0.19 7.14 -23.59
C TRP A 218 -0.11 6.11 -22.47
N ARG A 219 0.99 5.35 -22.42
CA ARG A 219 1.24 4.34 -21.39
C ARG A 219 2.68 4.44 -20.90
N PHE A 220 2.90 4.14 -19.63
CA PHE A 220 4.27 4.00 -19.14
C PHE A 220 4.91 2.74 -19.73
N PRO A 221 6.22 2.76 -20.01
CA PRO A 221 6.97 1.55 -20.32
C PRO A 221 6.92 0.57 -19.14
N ASP A 222 6.83 -0.73 -19.41
CA ASP A 222 6.77 -1.76 -18.37
C ASP A 222 7.98 -1.68 -17.43
N MET A 223 9.15 -1.32 -17.96
CA MET A 223 10.38 -1.11 -17.18
C MET A 223 10.25 -0.03 -16.10
N VAL A 224 9.46 1.03 -16.34
CA VAL A 224 9.18 2.05 -15.32
C VAL A 224 8.38 1.41 -14.18
N MET A 225 7.35 0.61 -14.50
CA MET A 225 6.56 -0.08 -13.48
C MET A 225 7.39 -1.05 -12.65
N LEU A 226 8.26 -1.85 -13.29
CA LEU A 226 9.18 -2.73 -12.59
C LEU A 226 10.13 -1.97 -11.65
N THR A 227 10.65 -0.83 -12.12
CA THR A 227 11.52 0.03 -11.30
C THR A 227 10.77 0.57 -10.08
N LEU A 228 9.52 0.98 -10.24
CA LEU A 228 8.68 1.46 -9.14
C LEU A 228 8.39 0.37 -8.11
N LEU A 229 8.19 -0.88 -8.54
CA LEU A 229 8.03 -2.03 -7.64
C LEU A 229 9.30 -2.27 -6.80
N VAL A 230 10.49 -2.19 -7.40
CA VAL A 230 11.76 -2.30 -6.66
C VAL A 230 11.89 -1.16 -5.65
N PHE A 231 11.61 0.08 -6.07
CA PHE A 231 11.71 1.25 -5.21
C PHE A 231 10.78 1.13 -4.00
N LEU A 232 9.56 0.64 -4.23
CA LEU A 232 8.58 0.40 -3.19
C LEU A 232 9.02 -0.70 -2.23
N GLY A 233 9.52 -1.83 -2.74
CA GLY A 233 10.06 -2.93 -1.94
C GLY A 233 11.21 -2.47 -1.04
N CYS A 234 12.18 -1.75 -1.60
CA CYS A 234 13.29 -1.15 -0.87
C CYS A 234 12.82 -0.15 0.21
N ALA A 235 11.85 0.71 -0.10
CA ALA A 235 11.35 1.69 0.84
C ALA A 235 10.64 1.05 2.04
N ILE A 236 9.84 0.01 1.80
CA ILE A 236 9.19 -0.75 2.88
C ILE A 236 10.23 -1.50 3.70
N ALA A 237 11.18 -2.18 3.04
CA ALA A 237 12.25 -2.93 3.72
C ALA A 237 13.16 -2.05 4.58
N SER A 238 13.42 -0.81 4.17
CA SER A 238 14.27 0.11 4.95
C SER A 238 13.73 0.46 6.33
N ARG A 239 12.45 0.19 6.62
CA ARG A 239 11.85 0.33 7.96
C ARG A 239 12.42 -0.66 8.97
N PHE A 240 13.11 -1.70 8.49
CA PHE A 240 13.77 -2.71 9.31
C PHE A 240 15.24 -2.36 9.59
N ASN A 241 15.73 -1.22 9.10
CA ASN A 241 17.08 -0.76 9.36
C ASN A 241 17.33 -0.58 10.87
N GLY A 242 18.43 -1.17 11.36
CA GLY A 242 18.81 -1.07 12.77
C GLY A 242 17.95 -1.90 13.72
N LEU A 243 17.12 -2.83 13.22
CA LEU A 243 16.37 -3.73 14.08
C LEU A 243 17.22 -4.89 14.59
N VAL A 244 17.26 -5.02 15.91
CA VAL A 244 17.80 -6.19 16.59
C VAL A 244 16.66 -7.17 16.86
N LEU A 245 16.60 -8.26 16.09
CA LEU A 245 15.53 -9.29 16.17
C LEU A 245 15.19 -9.72 17.60
N ARG A 246 16.22 -9.92 18.44
CA ARG A 246 16.08 -10.38 19.83
C ARG A 246 15.30 -9.39 20.70
N GLU A 247 15.40 -8.10 20.43
CA GLU A 247 14.72 -7.05 21.20
C GLU A 247 13.24 -6.92 20.85
N VAL A 248 12.83 -7.41 19.68
CA VAL A 248 11.49 -7.17 19.11
C VAL A 248 10.68 -8.45 18.94
N VAL A 249 11.14 -9.57 19.51
CA VAL A 249 10.42 -10.85 19.46
C VAL A 249 8.98 -10.73 20.01
N PRO A 250 8.71 -10.06 21.14
CA PRO A 250 7.33 -9.91 21.64
C PRO A 250 6.44 -9.15 20.64
N GLU A 251 6.95 -8.06 20.07
CA GLU A 251 6.27 -7.27 19.05
C GLU A 251 6.05 -8.07 17.76
N LEU A 252 7.01 -8.89 17.34
CA LEU A 252 6.86 -9.78 16.18
C LEU A 252 5.77 -10.84 16.41
N LYS A 253 5.69 -11.43 17.61
CA LYS A 253 4.61 -12.36 17.98
C LYS A 253 3.25 -11.66 17.99
N ALA A 254 3.17 -10.44 18.51
CA ALA A 254 1.95 -9.64 18.47
C ALA A 254 1.55 -9.25 17.04
N ALA A 255 2.52 -8.87 16.20
CA ALA A 255 2.27 -8.52 14.81
C ALA A 255 1.79 -9.71 13.99
N THR A 256 2.35 -10.90 14.20
CA THR A 256 1.96 -12.13 13.50
C THR A 256 0.53 -12.57 13.87
N GLY A 257 0.14 -12.50 15.16
CA GLY A 257 -1.25 -12.75 15.54
C GLY A 257 -2.23 -11.73 14.92
N GLY A 258 -1.86 -10.45 14.94
CA GLY A 258 -2.65 -9.40 14.28
C GLY A 258 -2.74 -9.56 12.76
N LEU A 259 -1.68 -10.06 12.11
CA LEU A 259 -1.66 -10.40 10.69
C LEU A 259 -2.63 -11.54 10.39
N ILE A 260 -2.64 -12.62 11.18
CA ILE A 260 -3.55 -13.75 10.98
C ILE A 260 -5.01 -13.28 11.09
N ILE A 261 -5.33 -12.51 12.14
CA ILE A 261 -6.66 -11.92 12.32
C ILE A 261 -7.03 -11.07 11.09
N THR A 262 -6.11 -10.22 10.66
CA THR A 262 -6.27 -9.35 9.50
C THR A 262 -6.57 -10.15 8.24
N LEU A 263 -5.78 -11.20 7.96
CA LEU A 263 -5.95 -12.06 6.80
C LEU A 263 -7.28 -12.80 6.85
N VAL A 264 -7.66 -13.38 7.99
CA VAL A 264 -8.92 -14.12 8.14
C VAL A 264 -10.12 -13.21 7.91
N ILE A 265 -10.15 -12.04 8.56
CA ILE A 265 -11.27 -11.10 8.42
C ILE A 265 -11.34 -10.59 6.97
N SER A 266 -10.22 -10.12 6.41
CA SER A 266 -10.20 -9.58 5.04
C SER A 266 -10.57 -10.65 4.02
N SER A 267 -10.08 -11.89 4.23
CA SER A 267 -10.39 -13.04 3.37
C SER A 267 -11.86 -13.39 3.40
N SER A 268 -12.47 -13.38 4.59
CA SER A 268 -13.90 -13.69 4.76
C SER A 268 -14.79 -12.65 4.06
N PHE A 269 -14.46 -11.36 4.19
CA PHE A 269 -15.25 -10.30 3.57
C PHE A 269 -15.07 -10.22 2.06
N ALA A 270 -13.88 -10.47 1.53
CA ALA A 270 -13.72 -10.51 0.09
C ALA A 270 -14.12 -11.87 -0.54
N ALA A 271 -14.25 -12.95 0.24
CA ALA A 271 -15.03 -14.13 -0.17
C ALA A 271 -16.51 -13.76 -0.35
N ALA A 272 -17.10 -13.03 0.61
CA ALA A 272 -18.47 -12.54 0.48
C ALA A 272 -18.62 -11.66 -0.78
N LEU A 273 -17.66 -10.76 -1.03
CA LEU A 273 -17.68 -9.95 -2.26
C LEU A 273 -17.58 -10.82 -3.53
N HIS A 274 -16.72 -11.84 -3.52
CA HIS A 274 -16.57 -12.76 -4.64
C HIS A 274 -17.87 -13.49 -4.98
N PHE A 275 -18.54 -14.08 -3.97
CA PHE A 275 -19.76 -14.85 -4.19
C PHE A 275 -21.00 -13.99 -4.44
N TYR A 276 -21.13 -12.82 -3.78
CA TYR A 276 -22.35 -12.00 -3.89
C TYR A 276 -22.29 -10.93 -4.98
N ALA A 277 -21.09 -10.47 -5.37
CA ALA A 277 -20.93 -9.41 -6.36
C ALA A 277 -20.19 -9.87 -7.63
N ASN A 278 -19.88 -11.18 -7.76
CA ASN A 278 -19.16 -11.76 -8.91
C ASN A 278 -17.81 -11.07 -9.21
N ILE A 279 -17.16 -10.51 -8.19
CA ILE A 279 -15.83 -9.90 -8.33
C ILE A 279 -14.77 -11.01 -8.26
N PRO A 280 -13.76 -11.04 -9.14
CA PRO A 280 -12.69 -12.04 -9.07
C PRO A 280 -12.02 -12.08 -7.69
N TRP A 281 -11.71 -13.29 -7.19
CA TRP A 281 -11.12 -13.50 -5.86
C TRP A 281 -9.88 -12.62 -5.62
N THR A 282 -8.94 -12.63 -6.56
CA THR A 282 -7.69 -11.82 -6.50
C THR A 282 -8.00 -10.32 -6.41
N GLN A 283 -8.96 -9.84 -7.19
CA GLN A 283 -9.40 -8.43 -7.18
C GLN A 283 -10.02 -8.06 -5.83
N ALA A 284 -10.91 -8.90 -5.31
CA ALA A 284 -11.56 -8.70 -4.02
C ALA A 284 -10.53 -8.70 -2.87
N MET A 285 -9.61 -9.67 -2.87
CA MET A 285 -8.53 -9.77 -1.89
C MET A 285 -7.64 -8.53 -1.88
N LEU A 286 -7.16 -8.07 -3.05
CA LEU A 286 -6.30 -6.88 -3.15
C LEU A 286 -7.03 -5.61 -2.73
N ALA A 287 -8.33 -5.48 -3.05
CA ALA A 287 -9.12 -4.33 -2.63
C ALA A 287 -9.36 -4.29 -1.11
N TYR A 288 -9.58 -5.45 -0.48
CA TYR A 288 -9.99 -5.53 0.93
C TYR A 288 -8.82 -5.76 1.89
N ALA A 289 -7.66 -6.23 1.43
CA ALA A 289 -6.48 -6.39 2.25
C ALA A 289 -5.98 -5.04 2.80
N PRO A 290 -5.82 -4.87 4.13
CA PRO A 290 -5.30 -3.67 4.76
C PRO A 290 -3.77 -3.58 4.72
N GLY A 291 -3.23 -3.69 3.50
CA GLY A 291 -1.84 -3.39 3.17
C GLY A 291 -1.63 -1.92 2.81
N GLY A 292 -0.40 -1.60 2.40
CA GLY A 292 -0.07 -0.30 1.83
C GLY A 292 -0.86 -0.11 0.55
N MET A 293 -1.55 1.03 0.42
CA MET A 293 -2.39 1.35 -0.74
C MET A 293 -1.58 1.21 -2.03
N GLU A 294 -0.40 1.82 -2.04
CA GLU A 294 0.54 1.80 -3.15
C GLU A 294 0.98 0.37 -3.51
N VAL A 295 1.08 -0.52 -2.53
CA VAL A 295 1.46 -1.92 -2.78
C VAL A 295 0.33 -2.68 -3.44
N MET A 296 -0.88 -2.60 -2.89
CA MET A 296 -2.02 -3.35 -3.41
C MET A 296 -2.38 -2.90 -4.83
N ILE A 297 -2.26 -1.60 -5.12
CA ILE A 297 -2.45 -1.04 -6.46
C ILE A 297 -1.34 -1.51 -7.40
N ALA A 298 -0.08 -1.47 -6.97
CA ALA A 298 1.04 -1.91 -7.81
C ALA A 298 0.97 -3.41 -8.14
N ILE A 299 0.59 -4.24 -7.17
CA ILE A 299 0.31 -5.67 -7.40
C ILE A 299 -0.85 -5.81 -8.39
N ALA A 300 -1.96 -5.10 -8.18
CA ALA A 300 -3.10 -5.17 -9.09
C ALA A 300 -2.74 -4.78 -10.54
N MET A 301 -1.89 -3.77 -10.73
CA MET A 301 -1.43 -3.34 -12.06
C MET A 301 -0.48 -4.33 -12.74
N ASN A 302 0.32 -5.05 -11.96
CA ASN A 302 1.23 -6.08 -12.47
C ASN A 302 0.52 -7.43 -12.72
N GLN A 303 -0.75 -7.50 -12.35
CA GLN A 303 -1.63 -8.63 -12.55
C GLN A 303 -2.73 -8.23 -13.54
N ASN A 304 -3.42 -9.19 -14.15
CA ASN A 304 -4.61 -8.91 -14.95
C ASN A 304 -5.83 -8.64 -14.04
N VAL A 305 -5.68 -7.71 -13.11
CA VAL A 305 -6.69 -7.30 -12.12
C VAL A 305 -7.08 -5.85 -12.38
N ASP A 306 -8.34 -5.51 -12.15
CA ASP A 306 -8.81 -4.14 -12.20
C ASP A 306 -8.16 -3.29 -11.08
N ALA A 307 -7.06 -2.62 -11.44
CA ALA A 307 -6.32 -1.76 -10.53
C ALA A 307 -7.10 -0.50 -10.14
N LEU A 308 -8.06 -0.06 -10.96
CA LEU A 308 -8.93 1.07 -10.65
C LEU A 308 -9.86 0.69 -9.50
N PHE A 309 -10.51 -0.47 -9.57
CA PHE A 309 -11.32 -0.99 -8.48
C PHE A 309 -10.54 -1.05 -7.17
N VAL A 310 -9.32 -1.62 -7.20
CA VAL A 310 -8.45 -1.73 -6.03
C VAL A 310 -8.07 -0.34 -5.51
N ALA A 311 -7.66 0.58 -6.39
CA ALA A 311 -7.29 1.94 -6.00
C ALA A 311 -8.44 2.69 -5.33
N THR A 312 -9.64 2.62 -5.91
CA THR A 312 -10.84 3.27 -5.36
C THR A 312 -11.16 2.75 -3.96
N HIS A 313 -11.11 1.42 -3.72
CA HIS A 313 -11.37 0.84 -2.40
C HIS A 313 -10.29 1.22 -1.39
N GLN A 314 -9.03 1.14 -1.77
CA GLN A 314 -7.91 1.50 -0.90
C GLN A 314 -7.97 3.00 -0.52
N MET A 315 -8.32 3.87 -1.47
CA MET A 315 -8.54 5.30 -1.24
C MET A 315 -9.72 5.54 -0.31
N PHE A 316 -10.87 4.92 -0.58
CA PHE A 316 -12.06 5.04 0.26
C PHE A 316 -11.76 4.62 1.70
N ARG A 317 -11.05 3.51 1.89
CA ARG A 317 -10.57 3.06 3.22
C ARG A 317 -9.73 4.13 3.91
N MET A 318 -8.76 4.71 3.19
CA MET A 318 -7.83 5.68 3.76
C MET A 318 -8.55 6.98 4.18
N LEU A 319 -9.50 7.44 3.37
CA LEU A 319 -10.37 8.58 3.70
C LEU A 319 -11.23 8.27 4.93
N MET A 320 -11.96 7.14 4.92
CA MET A 320 -12.81 6.71 6.02
C MET A 320 -12.02 6.65 7.34
N MET A 321 -10.85 6.01 7.32
CA MET A 321 -10.01 5.89 8.52
C MET A 321 -9.48 7.24 8.98
N SER A 322 -8.99 8.09 8.07
CA SER A 322 -8.49 9.42 8.43
C SER A 322 -9.53 10.28 9.17
N MET A 323 -10.81 10.14 8.83
CA MET A 323 -11.91 10.84 9.48
C MET A 323 -12.34 10.18 10.81
N MET A 324 -12.27 8.84 10.89
CA MET A 324 -12.74 8.08 12.04
C MET A 324 -11.75 8.08 13.21
N ILE A 325 -10.45 8.20 12.95
CA ILE A 325 -9.39 8.18 13.96
C ILE A 325 -9.57 9.27 15.04
N PRO A 326 -9.74 10.57 14.71
CA PRO A 326 -9.98 11.60 15.73
C PRO A 326 -11.22 11.32 16.59
N ALA A 327 -12.31 10.84 15.97
CA ALA A 327 -13.55 10.51 16.67
C ALA A 327 -13.36 9.38 17.69
N LEU A 328 -12.61 8.33 17.32
CA LEU A 328 -12.30 7.21 18.22
C LEU A 328 -11.46 7.64 19.43
N MET A 329 -10.54 8.60 19.26
CA MET A 329 -9.73 9.10 20.37
C MET A 329 -10.53 9.91 21.38
N LEU A 330 -11.51 10.71 20.91
CA LEU A 330 -12.41 11.44 21.79
C LEU A 330 -13.25 10.49 22.64
N LEU A 331 -13.67 9.35 22.08
CA LEU A 331 -14.43 8.33 22.82
C LEU A 331 -13.60 7.64 23.90
N ILE A 332 -12.30 7.42 23.66
CA ILE A 332 -11.42 6.75 24.62
C ILE A 332 -10.96 7.70 25.73
N LYS A 333 -10.66 8.97 25.43
CA LYS A 333 -10.34 9.96 26.48
C LYS A 333 -11.47 10.24 27.46
N ARG A 334 -12.72 9.92 27.09
CA ARG A 334 -13.91 10.08 27.94
C ARG A 334 -14.18 8.88 28.88
N ARG A 335 -13.39 7.80 28.81
CA ARG A 335 -13.52 6.60 29.63
C ARG A 335 -12.27 6.33 30.45
#